data_AF-A0A417KZ96-F1
#
_entry.id   AF-A0A417KZ96-F1
#
_cell.length_a   1.000
_cell.length_b   1.000
_cell.length_c   1.000
_cell.angle_alpha   90.00
_cell.angle_beta   90.00
_cell.angle_gamma   90.00
#
_symmetry.space_group_name_H-M   'P 1'
#
loop_
_entity.id
_entity.type
_entity.pdbx_description
1 polymer ?
#
loop_
_entity_poly.entity_id
_entity_poly.type
_entity_poly.pdbx_seq_one_letter_code
_entity_poly.pdbx_strand_id
1 'polypeptide(L)' 'MTRFTDSPYERMMTRRPEGGKETSRPPSLPHSHPCYGCGNYGRPCVGICHREMSRWLKERRNHHGST' A
#
# COMPACT_ATOMS: atom_id res chain seq x y z
N MET A 1 -6.37 -39.31 -5.38
CA MET A 1 -5.43 -38.52 -6.21
C MET A 1 -4.22 -39.37 -6.50
N THR A 2 -4.10 -39.85 -7.73
CA THR A 2 -2.90 -40.53 -8.22
C THR A 2 -1.93 -39.50 -8.77
N ARG A 3 -0.66 -39.61 -8.39
CA ARG A 3 0.41 -38.82 -8.99
C ARG A 3 0.90 -39.51 -10.24
N PHE A 4 1.33 -38.73 -11.22
CA PHE A 4 1.84 -39.21 -12.51
C PHE A 4 3.17 -39.94 -12.33
N THR A 5 3.94 -39.56 -11.30
CA THR A 5 5.25 -40.10 -10.94
C THR A 5 5.50 -40.06 -9.42
N ASP A 6 6.48 -40.82 -8.95
CA ASP A 6 6.96 -40.77 -7.55
C ASP A 6 8.01 -39.68 -7.29
N SER A 7 8.21 -38.78 -8.25
CA SER A 7 9.23 -37.73 -8.17
C SER A 7 8.92 -36.72 -7.05
N PRO A 8 9.92 -36.30 -6.26
CA PRO A 8 9.73 -35.27 -5.24
C PRO A 8 9.30 -33.92 -5.83
N TYR A 9 9.60 -33.66 -7.10
CA TYR A 9 9.24 -32.42 -7.79
C TYR A 9 7.74 -32.30 -8.06
N GLU A 10 7.05 -33.42 -8.31
CA GLU A 10 5.61 -33.41 -8.57
C GLU A 10 4.82 -32.92 -7.34
N ARG A 11 5.34 -33.19 -6.14
CA ARG A 11 4.80 -32.64 -4.88
C ARG A 11 4.93 -31.13 -4.79
N MET A 12 6.01 -30.55 -5.29
CA MET A 12 6.17 -29.09 -5.31
C MET A 12 5.26 -28.44 -6.35
N MET A 13 5.15 -29.02 -7.54
CA MET A 13 4.33 -28.45 -8.63
C MET A 13 2.83 -28.45 -8.32
N THR A 14 2.36 -29.41 -7.53
CA THR A 14 0.95 -29.52 -7.14
C THR A 14 0.62 -28.78 -5.83
N ARG A 15 1.63 -28.35 -5.06
CA ARG A 15 1.41 -27.55 -3.86
C ARG A 15 1.00 -26.14 -4.28
N ARG A 16 -0.12 -25.66 -3.73
CA ARG A 16 -0.43 -24.22 -3.75
C ARG A 16 0.68 -23.50 -3.00
N PRO A 17 1.35 -22.50 -3.61
CA PRO A 17 2.26 -21.65 -2.86
C PRO A 17 1.47 -21.01 -1.72
N GLU A 18 2.04 -21.03 -0.52
CA GLU A 18 1.56 -20.22 0.60
C GLU A 18 1.53 -18.77 0.09
N GLY A 19 0.34 -18.16 0.14
CA GLY A 19 0.09 -16.84 -0.42
C GLY A 19 1.14 -15.86 0.08
N GLY A 20 1.70 -15.08 -0.85
CA GLY A 20 2.76 -14.13 -0.56
C GLY A 20 2.42 -13.36 0.70
N LYS A 21 3.30 -13.47 1.71
CA LYS A 21 3.30 -12.69 2.95
C LYS A 21 2.48 -11.45 2.74
N GLU A 22 1.27 -11.42 3.32
CA GLU A 22 0.47 -10.22 3.49
C GLU A 22 1.49 -9.11 3.70
N THR A 23 1.64 -8.22 2.73
CA THR A 23 2.45 -7.02 2.92
C THR A 23 1.70 -6.30 4.02
N SER A 24 2.03 -6.66 5.25
CA SER A 24 1.15 -6.48 6.39
C SER A 24 0.97 -4.99 6.45
N ARG A 25 -0.24 -4.57 6.09
CA ARG A 25 -0.57 -3.16 6.08
C ARG A 25 -0.09 -2.65 7.42
N PRO A 26 0.75 -1.60 7.45
CA PRO A 26 1.32 -1.17 8.70
C PRO A 26 0.18 -0.94 9.69
N PRO A 27 0.38 -1.32 10.97
CA PRO A 27 -0.67 -1.27 11.97
C PRO A 27 -1.30 0.12 11.97
N SER A 28 -2.63 0.20 12.06
CA SER A 28 -3.32 1.49 12.03
C SER A 28 -2.72 2.46 13.05
N LEU A 29 -2.40 3.67 12.60
CA LEU A 29 -1.95 4.74 13.49
C LEU A 29 -3.00 5.04 14.57
N PRO A 30 -2.60 5.62 15.71
CA PRO A 30 -3.56 6.18 16.65
C PRO A 30 -4.34 7.33 16.00
N HIS A 31 -5.57 7.55 16.47
CA HIS A 31 -6.48 8.57 15.94
C HIS A 31 -5.92 10.01 16.07
N SER A 32 -5.02 10.23 17.02
CA SER A 32 -4.32 11.50 17.24
C SER A 32 -3.21 11.78 16.23
N HIS A 33 -2.81 10.80 15.42
CA HIS A 33 -1.71 10.97 14.48
C HIS A 33 -2.18 11.72 13.20
N PRO A 34 -1.42 12.70 12.69
CA PRO A 34 -1.82 13.51 11.53
C PRO A 34 -2.03 12.67 10.25
N CYS A 35 -1.31 11.56 10.10
CA CYS A 35 -1.46 10.62 9.00
C CYS A 35 -2.54 9.55 9.21
N TYR A 36 -3.36 9.62 10.28
CA TYR A 36 -4.48 8.71 10.47
C TYR A 36 -5.45 8.80 9.26
N GLY A 37 -5.80 7.63 8.70
CA GLY A 37 -6.62 7.55 7.49
C GLY A 37 -5.98 8.14 6.23
N CYS A 38 -4.66 8.38 6.21
CA CYS A 38 -3.98 8.83 4.99
C CYS A 38 -3.77 7.65 4.02
N GLY A 39 -4.15 7.82 2.75
CA GLY A 39 -3.89 6.81 1.71
C GLY A 39 -2.41 6.58 1.43
N ASN A 40 -1.54 7.51 1.85
CA ASN A 40 -0.08 7.38 1.77
C ASN A 40 0.53 6.76 3.04
N TYR A 41 -0.29 6.31 4.00
CA TYR A 41 0.20 5.67 5.20
C TYR A 41 0.89 4.34 4.87
N GLY A 42 2.08 4.13 5.43
CA GLY A 42 2.92 2.96 5.15
C GLY A 42 3.99 3.16 4.09
N ARG A 43 4.03 4.34 3.48
CA ARG A 43 5.16 4.77 2.64
C ARG A 43 6.17 5.57 3.46
N PRO A 44 7.45 5.60 3.07
CA PRO A 44 8.46 6.40 3.75
C PRO A 44 8.08 7.89 3.75
N CYS A 45 8.34 8.56 4.89
CA CYS A 45 8.10 9.99 5.01
C CYS A 45 9.13 10.75 4.17
N VAL A 46 8.67 11.69 3.34
CA VAL A 46 9.51 12.53 2.47
C VAL A 46 9.70 13.95 3.03
N GLY A 47 9.32 14.19 4.30
CA GLY A 47 9.45 15.49 4.97
C GLY A 47 8.38 16.53 4.59
N ILE A 48 7.48 16.22 3.66
CA ILE A 48 6.41 17.13 3.20
C ILE A 48 5.05 16.45 3.31
N CYS A 49 4.06 17.15 3.86
CA CYS A 49 2.69 16.66 3.92
C CYS A 49 1.98 16.80 2.56
N HIS A 50 1.64 15.67 1.94
CA HIS A 50 0.94 15.65 0.66
C HIS A 50 -0.45 16.34 0.70
N ARG A 51 -1.15 16.29 1.84
CA ARG A 51 -2.45 16.96 2.00
C ARG A 51 -2.32 18.48 1.95
N GLU A 52 -1.31 19.02 2.62
CA GLU A 52 -1.02 20.46 2.60
C GLU A 52 -0.61 20.92 1.20
N MET A 53 0.27 20.15 0.55
CA MET A 53 0.68 20.41 -0.82
C MET A 53 -0.53 20.44 -1.78
N SER A 54 -1.42 19.46 -1.67
CA SER A 54 -2.64 19.39 -2.49
C SER A 54 -3.56 20.57 -2.25
N ARG A 55 -3.71 21.02 -0.99
CA ARG A 55 -4.50 22.20 -0.63
C ARG A 55 -3.91 23.46 -1.26
N TRP A 56 -2.61 23.68 -1.09
CA TRP A 56 -1.92 24.83 -1.65
C TRP A 56 -2.01 24.89 -3.18
N LEU A 57 -1.81 23.75 -3.87
CA LEU A 57 -1.96 23.68 -5.33
C LEU A 57 -3.40 24.01 -5.77
N LYS A 58 -4.41 23.56 -5.02
CA LYS A 58 -5.82 23.87 -5.29
C LYS A 58 -6.11 25.37 -5.11
N GLU A 59 -5.62 25.97 -4.03
CA GLU A 59 -5.76 27.41 -3.76
C GLU A 59 -5.13 28.25 -4.87
N ARG A 60 -3.92 27.90 -5.30
CA ARG A 60 -3.24 28.56 -6.42
C ARG A 60 -4.02 28.46 -7.72
N ARG A 61 -4.53 27.27 -8.06
CA ARG A 61 -5.34 27.09 -9.27
C ARG A 61 -6.59 27.96 -9.22
N ASN A 62 -7.25 28.03 -8.08
CA ASN A 62 -8.44 28.87 -7.91
C ASN A 62 -8.09 30.35 -8.10
N HIS A 63 -6.96 30.82 -7.57
CA HIS A 63 -6.50 32.20 -7.72
C HIS A 63 -6.13 32.56 -9.18
N HIS A 64 -5.51 31.64 -9.91
CA HIS A 64 -5.18 31.85 -11.33
C HIS A 64 -6.39 31.68 -12.26
N GLY A 65 -7.43 30.96 -11.84
CA GLY A 65 -8.67 30.80 -12.60
C GLY A 65 -9.70 31.91 -12.36
N SER A 66 -9.42 32.86 -11.46
CA SER A 66 -10.28 34.01 -11.13
C SER A 66 -9.85 35.33 -11.76
N THR A 67 -8.83 35.31 -12.63
CA THR A 67 -8.39 36.43 -13.51
C THR A 67 -8.69 36.08 -14.95
#